data_AF-A0A962T1E8-F1
#
_entry.id   AF-A0A962T1E8-F1
#
_cell.length_a   1.000
_cell.length_b   1.000
_cell.length_c   1.000
_cell.angle_alpha   90.00
_cell.angle_beta   90.00
_cell.angle_gamma   90.00
#
_symmetry.space_group_name_H-M   'P 1'
#
loop_
_entity.id
_entity.type
_entity.pdbx_description
1 polymer ?
#
loop_
_entity_poly.entity_id
_entity_poly.type
_entity_poly.pdbx_seq_one_letter_code
_entity_poly.pdbx_strand_id
1 'polypeptide(L)' 'LCFMALILYRVMRMKLKAAKSPYSPERALASLRRIQAHRVRVNGQTPIAGLSTITDEQAQVFQALDIKKPTATSQLAIL' A
#
# COMPACT_ATOMS: atom_id res chain seq x y z
N LEU A 1 21.35 1.30 10.38
CA LEU A 1 20.18 1.35 9.45
C LEU A 1 19.89 0.00 8.76
N CYS A 2 20.89 -0.82 8.40
CA CYS A 2 20.63 -2.13 7.74
C CYS A 2 19.85 -3.15 8.57
N PHE A 3 20.07 -3.20 9.89
CA PHE A 3 19.39 -4.17 10.76
C PHE A 3 17.85 -4.04 10.69
N MET A 4 17.31 -2.81 10.67
CA MET A 4 15.88 -2.58 10.54
C MET A 4 15.34 -3.05 9.19
N ALA A 5 16.10 -2.85 8.11
CA ALA A 5 15.74 -3.37 6.79
C ALA A 5 15.70 -4.91 6.76
N LEU A 6 16.64 -5.58 7.44
CA LEU A 6 16.67 -7.04 7.56
C LEU A 6 15.47 -7.56 8.37
N ILE A 7 15.12 -6.91 9.49
CA ILE A 7 13.93 -7.26 10.27
C ILE A 7 12.68 -7.13 9.41
N LEU A 8 12.52 -5.99 8.73
CA LEU A 8 11.36 -5.74 7.87
C LEU A 8 11.25 -6.81 6.79
N TYR A 9 12.35 -7.11 6.09
CA TYR A 9 12.39 -8.15 5.07
C TYR A 9 11.98 -9.52 5.63
N ARG A 10 12.52 -9.90 6.80
CA ARG A 10 12.22 -11.18 7.46
C ARG A 10 10.74 -11.29 7.79
N VAL A 11 10.17 -10.27 8.44
CA VAL A 11 8.75 -10.25 8.83
C VAL A 11 7.86 -10.29 7.60
N MET A 12 8.13 -9.48 6.58
CA MET A 12 7.38 -9.50 5.32
C MET A 12 7.43 -10.88 4.66
N ARG A 13 8.62 -11.50 4.59
CA ARG A 13 8.76 -12.83 3.99
C ARG A 13 7.96 -13.88 4.76
N MET A 14 7.96 -13.82 6.09
CA MET A 14 7.17 -14.72 6.93
C MET A 14 5.68 -14.57 6.66
N LYS A 15 5.14 -13.34 6.64
CA LYS A 15 3.71 -13.10 6.39
C LYS A 15 3.30 -13.52 4.98
N LEU A 16 4.08 -13.17 3.96
CA LEU A 16 3.81 -13.57 2.56
C LEU A 16 3.80 -15.10 2.39
N LYS A 17 4.73 -15.82 3.05
CA LYS A 17 4.78 -17.28 2.99
C LYS A 17 3.57 -17.92 3.69
N ALA A 18 3.16 -17.39 4.85
CA ALA A 18 1.98 -17.86 5.57
C ALA A 18 0.70 -17.69 4.74
N ALA A 19 0.59 -16.59 4.00
CA ALA A 19 -0.52 -16.29 3.10
C ALA A 19 -0.45 -17.03 1.74
N LYS A 20 0.55 -17.92 1.52
CA LYS A 20 0.82 -18.58 0.22
C LYS A 20 0.92 -17.60 -0.94
N SER A 21 1.42 -16.39 -0.67
CA SER A 21 1.53 -15.33 -1.65
C SER A 21 2.67 -15.61 -2.65
N PRO A 22 2.47 -15.39 -3.96
CA PRO A 22 3.52 -15.55 -4.97
C PRO A 22 4.54 -14.39 -4.97
N TYR A 23 4.31 -13.34 -4.18
CA TYR A 23 5.14 -12.14 -4.20
C TYR A 23 6.40 -12.28 -3.32
N SER A 24 7.50 -11.65 -3.76
CA SER A 24 8.67 -11.40 -2.92
C SER A 24 8.43 -10.14 -2.07
N PRO A 25 9.15 -9.95 -0.95
CA PRO A 25 9.08 -8.71 -0.16
C PRO A 25 9.34 -7.46 -1.01
N GLU A 26 10.29 -7.52 -1.95
CA GLU A 26 10.61 -6.42 -2.86
C GLU A 26 9.46 -6.12 -3.83
N ARG A 27 8.85 -7.14 -4.45
CA ARG A 27 7.69 -6.94 -5.34
C ARG A 27 6.49 -6.38 -4.59
N ALA A 28 6.22 -6.89 -3.39
CA ALA A 28 5.18 -6.38 -2.52
C ALA A 28 5.40 -4.89 -2.22
N LEU A 29 6.61 -4.50 -1.79
CA LEU A 29 6.95 -3.09 -1.55
C LEU A 29 6.86 -2.23 -2.82
N ALA A 30 7.31 -2.74 -3.96
CA ALA A 30 7.22 -2.02 -5.23
C ALA A 30 5.77 -1.74 -5.62
N SER A 31 4.88 -2.72 -5.42
CA SER A 31 3.44 -2.58 -5.68
C SER A 31 2.80 -1.56 -4.73
N LEU A 32 3.10 -1.63 -3.43
CA LEU A 32 2.60 -0.69 -2.43
C LEU A 32 3.12 0.73 -2.62
N ARG A 33 4.38 0.91 -3.06
CA ARG A 33 4.97 2.24 -3.30
C ARG A 33 4.31 2.98 -4.46
N ARG A 34 3.63 2.26 -5.36
CA ARG A 34 2.86 2.89 -6.45
C ARG A 34 1.62 3.60 -5.96
N ILE A 35 1.10 3.25 -4.78
CA ILE A 35 -0.06 3.92 -4.19
C ILE A 35 0.31 5.39 -3.97
N GLN A 36 -0.31 6.27 -4.75
CA GLN A 36 -0.09 7.70 -4.65
C GLN A 36 -1.10 8.29 -3.67
N ALA A 37 -0.61 9.03 -2.67
CA ALA A 37 -1.44 9.93 -1.89
C ALA A 37 -1.48 11.27 -2.63
N HIS A 38 -2.59 11.54 -3.33
CA HIS A 38 -2.79 12.80 -4.02
C HIS A 38 -3.58 13.77 -3.13
N ARG A 39 -3.07 15.00 -3.01
CA ARG A 39 -3.77 16.08 -2.31
C ARG A 39 -4.16 17.12 -3.34
N VAL A 40 -5.43 17.16 -3.72
CA VAL A 40 -5.95 18.12 -4.70
C VAL A 40 -6.61 19.27 -3.96
N ARG A 41 -6.28 20.50 -4.35
CA ARG A 41 -6.95 21.72 -3.89
C ARG A 41 -7.78 22.25 -5.05
N VAL A 42 -9.09 22.26 -4.91
CA VAL A 42 -10.00 22.88 -5.90
C VAL A 42 -10.46 24.23 -5.34
N ASN A 43 -10.24 25.30 -6.08
CA ASN A 43 -10.81 26.64 -5.85
C ASN A 43 -10.73 27.18 -4.41
N GLY A 44 -9.56 27.05 -3.77
CA GLY A 44 -9.30 27.63 -2.44
C GLY A 44 -9.96 26.89 -1.26
N GLN A 45 -10.69 25.81 -1.51
CA GLN A 45 -11.34 25.00 -0.47
C GLN A 45 -10.33 24.08 0.26
N THR A 46 -10.80 23.44 1.33
CA THR A 46 -10.02 22.48 2.12
C THR A 46 -9.40 21.42 1.20
N PRO A 47 -8.09 21.16 1.30
CA PRO A 47 -7.43 20.18 0.45
C PRO A 47 -8.06 18.80 0.59
N ILE A 48 -8.51 18.23 -0.51
CA ILE A 48 -9.07 16.88 -0.57
C ILE A 48 -7.89 15.92 -0.70
N ALA A 49 -7.71 15.05 0.29
CA ALA A 49 -6.72 13.98 0.26
C ALA A 49 -7.38 12.72 -0.32
N GLY A 50 -6.95 12.30 -1.50
CA GLY A 50 -7.36 11.08 -2.17
C GLY A 50 -6.21 10.09 -2.29
N LEU A 51 -6.51 8.81 -2.19
CA LEU A 51 -5.59 7.75 -2.62
C LEU A 51 -5.93 7.37 -4.05
N SER A 52 -4.92 7.04 -4.85
CA SER A 52 -5.11 6.31 -6.11
C SER A 52 -5.90 5.02 -5.86
N THR A 53 -6.74 4.61 -6.82
CA THR A 53 -7.48 3.34 -6.75
C THR A 53 -6.54 2.18 -6.42
N ILE A 54 -6.85 1.45 -5.35
CA ILE A 54 -6.08 0.26 -4.94
C ILE A 54 -6.39 -0.84 -5.95
N THR A 55 -5.37 -1.35 -6.64
CA THR A 55 -5.53 -2.46 -7.58
C THR A 55 -5.74 -3.79 -6.85
N ASP A 56 -6.26 -4.80 -7.55
CA ASP A 56 -6.45 -6.15 -6.96
C ASP A 56 -5.13 -6.75 -6.47
N GLU A 57 -4.03 -6.53 -7.22
CA GLU A 57 -2.68 -6.93 -6.81
C GLU A 57 -2.30 -6.27 -5.46
N GLN A 58 -2.51 -4.96 -5.33
CA GLN A 58 -2.21 -4.24 -4.08
C GLN A 58 -3.10 -4.73 -2.93
N ALA A 59 -4.38 -4.98 -3.20
CA ALA A 59 -5.32 -5.52 -2.20
C ALA A 59 -4.88 -6.90 -1.69
N GLN A 60 -4.42 -7.78 -2.59
CA GLN A 60 -3.86 -9.09 -2.23
C GLN A 60 -2.57 -8.96 -1.41
N VAL A 61 -1.70 -8.00 -1.75
CA VAL A 61 -0.49 -7.72 -0.96
C VAL A 61 -0.84 -7.21 0.44
N PHE A 62 -1.81 -6.30 0.59
CA PHE A 62 -2.29 -5.85 1.91
C PHE A 62 -2.84 -7.00 2.75
N GLN A 63 -3.63 -7.89 2.13
CA GLN A 63 -4.18 -9.07 2.80
C GLN A 63 -3.08 -10.05 3.20
N ALA A 64 -2.13 -10.34 2.30
CA ALA A 64 -1.05 -11.28 2.57
C ALA A 64 -0.06 -10.77 3.62
N LEU A 65 0.14 -9.46 3.69
CA LEU A 65 0.92 -8.81 4.74
C LEU A 65 0.09 -8.53 5.99
N ASP A 66 -1.20 -8.86 6.00
CA ASP A 66 -2.15 -8.64 7.10
C ASP A 66 -1.95 -7.24 7.72
N ILE A 67 -2.10 -6.24 6.84
CA ILE A 67 -2.01 -4.81 7.16
C ILE A 67 -3.26 -4.11 6.64
N LYS A 68 -3.70 -3.09 7.37
CA LYS A 68 -4.89 -2.33 7.00
C LYS A 68 -4.65 -1.61 5.66
N LYS A 69 -5.62 -1.69 4.76
CA LYS A 69 -5.64 -0.89 3.54
C LYS A 69 -5.66 0.59 3.93
N PRO A 70 -4.86 1.45 3.28
CA PRO A 70 -4.88 2.88 3.56
C PRO A 70 -6.27 3.41 3.17
N THR A 71 -6.97 4.00 4.13
CA THR A 71 -8.25 4.66 3.89
C THR A 71 -7.96 6.15 3.84
N ALA A 72 -8.03 6.74 2.65
CA ALA A 72 -8.11 8.18 2.52
C ALA A 72 -9.53 8.57 2.91
N THR A 73 -9.66 9.62 3.72
CA THR A 73 -10.93 10.20 4.15
C THR A 73 -11.86 10.58 2.98
N SER A 74 -11.37 10.57 1.73
CA SER A 74 -12.18 10.58 0.52
C SER A 74 -11.49 9.78 -0.59
N GLN A 75 -12.00 8.59 -0.93
CA GLN A 75 -11.61 7.91 -2.16
C GLN A 75 -12.23 8.68 -3.34
N LEU A 76 -11.39 9.23 -4.22
CA LEU A 76 -11.85 9.84 -5.46
C LEU A 76 -12.21 8.72 -6.44
N ALA A 77 -13.50 8.51 -6.67
CA ALA A 77 -13.96 7.77 -7.85
C ALA A 77 -13.66 8.66 -9.07
N ILE A 78 -12.58 8.35 -9.78
CA ILE A 78 -12.32 8.97 -11.08
C ILE A 78 -13.23 8.23 -12.07
N LEU A 79 -14.31 8.91 -12.48
CA LEU A 79 -15.20 8.50 -13.57
C LEU A 79 -14.58 8.87 -14.93
#